data_AF-A0A152A4K7-F1
#
_entry.id   AF-A0A152A4K7-F1
#
_cell.length_a   1.000
_cell.length_b   1.000
_cell.length_c   1.000
_cell.angle_alpha   90.00
_cell.angle_beta   90.00
_cell.angle_gamma   90.00
#
_symmetry.space_group_name_H-M   'P 1'
#
loop_
_entity.id
_entity.type
_entity.pdbx_description
1 polymer ?
#
loop_
_entity_poly.entity_id
_entity_poly.type
_entity_poly.pdbx_seq_one_letter_code
_entity_poly.pdbx_strand_id
1 'polypeptide(L)'
;MELLYIFTIALIISLFYKQLFQIILKIFLKPLVRFCIYLIDLKCDPYWDRITETIPIYVDSRIQNRTELEKSIQDQLSEKLKQFETGSMLVIQNKGDFICSLVRIAGRGRFSHSAMYIEPGYFNSPEFRDLIPMDTNTNSRLFDAPLLWQAAGEKKDDYNCNDAPDLHSLSKYLLYYMQKYPNSRYIIRNLHQKLDSKQSHSLKSFIYQTITEKRLNFCSNFELFFTYYSSKLSILPKLLDGILNIKRTDLTFCSKILTETFQHIGLIDLSINSNKGPNYFGYPYHTNVFQDESEIQFIYI
;
A
#
# COMPACT_ATOMS: atom_id res chain seq x y z
N MET A 1 -12.65 -40.30 42.94
CA MET A 1 -13.82 -39.41 42.88
C MET A 1 -13.43 -37.97 43.24
N GLU A 2 -12.84 -37.70 44.40
CA GLU A 2 -12.45 -36.34 44.83
C GLU A 2 -11.41 -35.66 43.94
N LEU A 3 -10.36 -36.37 43.52
CA LEU A 3 -9.35 -35.87 42.56
C LEU A 3 -9.95 -35.47 41.20
N LEU A 4 -10.96 -36.20 40.73
CA LEU A 4 -11.67 -35.88 39.50
C LEU A 4 -12.50 -34.59 39.66
N TYR A 5 -13.08 -34.38 40.84
CA TYR A 5 -13.86 -33.19 41.17
C TYR A 5 -12.97 -31.94 41.25
N ILE A 6 -11.83 -32.05 41.94
CA ILE A 6 -10.82 -30.98 42.03
C ILE A 6 -10.29 -30.61 40.64
N PHE A 7 -9.97 -31.61 39.81
CA PHE A 7 -9.51 -31.37 38.44
C PHE A 7 -10.57 -30.68 37.58
N THR A 8 -11.83 -31.09 37.70
CA THR A 8 -12.95 -30.50 36.94
C THR A 8 -13.19 -29.04 37.35
N ILE A 9 -13.14 -28.74 38.65
CA ILE A 9 -13.26 -27.36 39.16
C ILE A 9 -12.09 -26.49 38.67
N ALA A 10 -10.86 -26.99 38.74
CA ALA A 10 -9.69 -26.27 38.25
C ALA A 10 -9.78 -25.98 36.74
N LEU A 11 -10.29 -26.93 35.96
CA LEU A 11 -10.53 -26.76 34.52
C LEU A 11 -11.59 -25.69 34.24
N ILE A 12 -12.72 -25.71 34.95
CA ILE A 12 -13.79 -24.72 34.80
C ILE A 12 -13.29 -23.31 35.15
N ILE A 13 -12.56 -23.18 36.27
CA ILE A 13 -11.94 -21.92 36.69
C ILE A 13 -10.97 -21.41 35.61
N SER A 14 -10.10 -22.29 35.10
CA SER A 14 -9.15 -21.95 34.04
C SER A 14 -9.83 -21.49 32.74
N LEU A 15 -10.89 -22.18 32.32
CA LEU A 15 -11.69 -21.79 31.15
C LEU A 15 -12.40 -20.45 31.34
N PHE A 16 -12.94 -20.20 32.54
CA PHE A 16 -13.59 -18.94 32.88
C PHE A 16 -12.59 -17.77 32.86
N TYR A 17 -11.41 -17.91 33.48
CA TYR A 17 -10.37 -16.89 33.44
C TYR A 17 -9.86 -16.64 32.02
N LYS A 18 -9.73 -17.69 31.19
CA LYS A 18 -9.36 -17.55 29.78
C LYS A 18 -10.42 -16.76 29.00
N GLN A 19 -11.71 -17.04 29.20
CA GLN A 19 -12.79 -16.28 28.58
C GLN A 19 -12.82 -14.83 29.09
N LEU A 20 -12.71 -14.61 30.39
CA LEU A 20 -12.69 -13.27 30.99
C LEU A 20 -11.50 -12.45 30.46
N PHE A 21 -10.30 -13.05 30.38
CA PHE A 21 -9.13 -12.42 29.79
C PHE A 21 -9.34 -12.08 28.31
N GLN A 22 -9.92 -12.99 27.52
CA GLN A 22 -10.27 -12.71 26.13
C GLN A 22 -11.31 -11.58 26.01
N ILE A 23 -12.27 -11.50 26.92
CA ILE A 23 -13.28 -10.44 27.01
C ILE A 23 -12.59 -9.11 27.32
N ILE A 24 -11.74 -9.03 28.34
CA ILE A 24 -10.99 -7.81 28.69
C ILE A 24 -10.11 -7.36 27.51
N LEU A 25 -9.41 -8.29 26.86
CA LEU A 25 -8.55 -8.00 25.72
C LEU A 25 -9.36 -7.46 24.52
N LYS A 26 -10.49 -8.09 24.20
CA LYS A 26 -11.33 -7.74 23.04
C LYS A 26 -12.21 -6.51 23.27
N ILE A 27 -12.79 -6.36 24.47
CA ILE A 27 -13.78 -5.32 24.80
C ILE A 27 -13.12 -4.07 25.36
N PHE A 28 -12.06 -4.18 26.17
CA PHE A 28 -11.42 -3.02 26.78
C PHE A 28 -10.11 -2.64 26.11
N LEU A 29 -9.18 -3.59 25.97
CA LEU A 29 -7.84 -3.26 25.48
C LEU A 29 -7.86 -2.83 24.01
N LYS A 30 -8.65 -3.50 23.16
CA LYS A 30 -8.74 -3.15 21.74
C LYS A 30 -9.32 -1.75 21.49
N PRO A 31 -10.44 -1.33 22.10
CA PRO A 31 -10.91 0.06 22.00
C PRO A 31 -9.96 1.07 22.63
N LEU A 32 -9.34 0.76 23.77
CA LEU A 32 -8.37 1.64 24.42
C LEU A 32 -7.14 1.88 23.53
N VAL A 33 -6.58 0.82 22.94
CA VAL A 33 -5.47 0.93 21.99
C VAL A 33 -5.87 1.76 20.77
N ARG A 34 -7.07 1.55 20.21
CA ARG A 34 -7.62 2.38 19.13
C ARG A 34 -7.75 3.85 19.53
N PHE A 35 -8.25 4.11 20.73
CA PHE A 35 -8.41 5.46 21.26
C PHE A 35 -7.06 6.16 21.47
N CYS A 36 -6.09 5.48 22.09
CA CYS A 36 -4.73 6.00 22.27
C CYS A 36 -4.05 6.27 20.92
N ILE A 37 -4.20 5.36 19.95
CA ILE A 37 -3.68 5.56 18.60
C ILE A 37 -4.36 6.74 17.91
N TYR A 38 -5.67 6.91 18.05
CA TYR A 38 -6.37 8.07 17.49
C TYR A 38 -5.89 9.40 18.10
N LEU A 39 -5.53 9.42 19.40
CA LEU A 39 -4.95 10.60 20.05
C LEU A 39 -3.51 10.89 19.61
N ILE A 40 -2.74 9.85 19.27
CA ILE A 40 -1.32 9.96 18.88
C ILE A 40 -1.15 10.10 17.37
N ASP A 41 -2.09 9.61 16.57
CA ASP A 41 -2.07 9.71 15.12
C ASP A 41 -1.89 11.17 14.75
N LEU A 42 -0.70 11.44 14.22
CA LEU A 42 -0.20 12.79 14.07
C LEU A 42 -1.19 13.52 13.17
N LYS A 43 -1.83 14.57 13.71
CA LYS A 43 -2.39 15.60 12.85
C LYS A 43 -1.26 16.00 11.91
N CYS A 44 -1.52 15.99 10.60
CA CYS A 44 -0.52 16.35 9.61
C CYS A 44 0.18 17.63 10.09
N ASP A 45 1.48 17.55 10.34
CA ASP A 45 2.29 18.75 10.56
C ASP A 45 2.04 19.66 9.34
N PRO A 46 1.76 20.97 9.52
CA PRO A 46 1.48 21.89 8.42
C PRO A 46 2.51 21.84 7.29
N TYR A 47 3.74 21.41 7.60
CA TYR A 47 4.77 21.14 6.61
C TYR A 47 4.35 20.15 5.50
N TRP A 48 3.41 19.26 5.81
CA TRP A 48 2.86 18.27 4.89
C TRP A 48 1.68 18.76 4.04
N ASP A 49 1.19 19.98 4.20
CA ASP A 49 0.03 20.49 3.42
C ASP A 49 0.45 21.33 2.19
N ARG A 50 1.65 21.10 1.66
CA ARG A 50 2.17 21.78 0.46
C ARG A 50 1.64 21.17 -0.84
N ILE A 51 0.32 21.16 -1.00
CA ILE A 51 -0.31 20.80 -2.27
C ILE A 51 -0.18 21.98 -3.22
N THR A 52 0.49 21.73 -4.36
CA THR A 52 0.71 22.74 -5.40
C THR A 52 -0.45 22.80 -6.39
N GLU A 53 -1.09 21.66 -6.63
CA GLU A 53 -2.17 21.52 -7.60
C GLU A 53 -3.22 20.51 -7.11
N THR A 54 -4.48 20.76 -7.45
CA THR A 54 -5.58 19.82 -7.27
C THR A 54 -6.01 19.25 -8.61
N ILE A 55 -6.11 17.93 -8.70
CA ILE A 55 -6.57 17.17 -9.86
C ILE A 55 -7.99 16.67 -9.55
N PRO A 56 -9.05 17.38 -10.02
CA PRO A 56 -10.42 17.00 -9.71
C PRO A 56 -10.84 15.77 -10.53
N ILE A 57 -11.46 14.78 -9.89
CA ILE A 57 -12.13 13.65 -10.54
C ILE A 57 -13.61 13.70 -10.17
N TYR A 58 -14.47 13.92 -11.15
CA TYR A 58 -15.90 14.04 -10.94
C TYR A 58 -16.55 12.65 -10.88
N VAL A 59 -17.29 12.40 -9.80
CA VAL A 59 -17.94 11.11 -9.52
C VAL A 59 -19.44 11.32 -9.59
N ASP A 60 -20.08 10.85 -10.67
CA ASP A 60 -21.54 10.91 -10.82
C ASP A 60 -22.19 9.92 -9.85
N SER A 61 -22.81 10.46 -8.80
CA SER A 61 -23.43 9.69 -7.72
C SER A 61 -24.63 8.84 -8.16
N ARG A 62 -25.13 9.04 -9.39
CA ARG A 62 -26.23 8.28 -9.98
C ARG A 62 -25.77 6.97 -10.62
N ILE A 63 -24.47 6.83 -10.95
CA ILE A 63 -23.92 5.61 -11.53
C ILE A 63 -23.83 4.53 -10.44
N GLN A 64 -24.76 3.59 -10.44
CA GLN A 64 -24.76 2.46 -9.51
C GLN A 64 -23.90 1.28 -10.01
N ASN A 65 -23.65 1.20 -11.31
CA ASN A 65 -22.84 0.14 -11.91
C ASN A 65 -21.35 0.41 -11.65
N ARG A 66 -20.69 -0.51 -10.94
CA ARG A 66 -19.26 -0.39 -10.59
C ARG A 66 -18.35 -0.28 -11.81
N THR A 67 -18.59 -1.07 -12.86
CA THR A 67 -17.79 -1.09 -14.08
C THR A 67 -17.93 0.20 -14.87
N GLU A 68 -19.14 0.73 -14.97
CA GLU A 68 -19.41 2.02 -15.61
C GLU A 68 -18.75 3.18 -14.86
N LEU A 69 -18.81 3.14 -13.52
CA LEU A 69 -18.15 4.13 -12.68
C LEU A 69 -16.62 4.05 -12.79
N GLU A 70 -16.06 2.84 -12.80
CA GLU A 70 -14.62 2.61 -13.01
C GLU A 70 -14.15 3.19 -14.35
N LYS A 71 -14.91 2.93 -15.43
CA LYS A 71 -14.61 3.47 -16.76
C LYS A 71 -14.66 4.99 -16.77
N SER A 72 -15.69 5.61 -16.19
CA SER A 72 -15.79 7.07 -16.09
C SER A 72 -14.61 7.70 -15.35
N ILE A 73 -14.14 7.06 -14.27
CA ILE A 73 -12.95 7.49 -13.53
C ILE A 73 -11.69 7.28 -14.37
N GLN A 74 -11.56 6.15 -15.06
CA GLN A 74 -10.41 5.84 -15.91
C GLN A 74 -10.23 6.86 -17.03
N ASP A 75 -11.32 7.25 -17.70
CA ASP A 75 -11.29 8.22 -18.80
C ASP A 75 -10.76 9.58 -18.30
N GLN A 76 -11.26 10.05 -17.14
CA GLN A 76 -10.79 11.29 -16.52
C GLN A 76 -9.33 11.20 -16.05
N LEU A 77 -8.91 10.08 -15.46
CA LEU A 77 -7.53 9.88 -15.02
C LEU A 77 -6.57 9.85 -16.21
N SER A 78 -6.96 9.20 -17.31
CA SER A 78 -6.13 9.09 -18.52
C SER A 78 -5.88 10.45 -19.18
N GLU A 79 -6.84 11.38 -19.07
CA GLU A 79 -6.67 12.74 -19.53
C GLU A 79 -5.84 13.59 -18.56
N LYS A 80 -6.21 13.60 -17.28
CA LYS A 80 -5.66 14.53 -16.29
C LYS A 80 -4.27 14.15 -15.80
N LEU A 81 -3.88 12.88 -15.94
CA LEU A 81 -2.56 12.42 -15.53
C LEU A 81 -1.51 12.46 -16.64
N LYS A 82 -1.80 13.02 -17.82
CA LYS A 82 -0.84 13.14 -18.94
C LYS A 82 0.43 13.92 -18.61
N GLN A 83 0.37 14.78 -17.59
CA GLN A 83 1.54 15.53 -17.10
C GLN A 83 2.47 14.71 -16.20
N PHE A 84 2.02 13.54 -15.73
CA PHE A 84 2.82 12.63 -14.92
C PHE A 84 3.43 11.55 -15.78
N GLU A 85 4.58 11.07 -15.35
CA GLU A 85 5.38 10.12 -16.10
C GLU A 85 5.55 8.81 -15.33
N THR A 86 5.84 7.75 -16.06
CA THR A 86 6.24 6.47 -15.44
C THR A 86 7.37 6.69 -14.43
N GLY A 87 7.17 6.20 -13.21
CA GLY A 87 8.08 6.44 -12.08
C GLY A 87 7.59 7.52 -11.11
N SER A 88 6.55 8.28 -11.47
CA SER A 88 5.84 9.14 -10.51
C SER A 88 5.30 8.32 -9.34
N MET A 89 5.18 8.95 -8.17
CA MET A 89 4.82 8.27 -6.93
C MET A 89 3.44 8.68 -6.45
N LEU A 90 2.52 7.71 -6.39
CA LEU A 90 1.26 7.83 -5.68
C LEU A 90 1.47 7.46 -4.21
N VAL A 91 1.19 8.37 -3.29
CA VAL A 91 1.22 8.14 -1.85
C VAL A 91 -0.16 8.45 -1.25
N ILE A 92 -0.63 7.56 -0.37
CA ILE A 92 -2.00 7.60 0.14
C ILE A 92 -2.00 7.78 1.65
N GLN A 93 -2.80 8.74 2.10
CA GLN A 93 -3.17 8.88 3.49
C GLN A 93 -4.54 8.21 3.70
N ASN A 94 -4.54 6.95 4.12
CA ASN A 94 -5.77 6.24 4.45
C ASN A 94 -6.17 6.54 5.90
N LYS A 95 -7.25 7.32 6.10
CA LYS A 95 -7.74 7.69 7.43
C LYS A 95 -8.71 6.67 8.05
N GLY A 96 -9.17 5.68 7.27
CA GLY A 96 -10.21 4.74 7.69
C GLY A 96 -9.69 3.46 8.36
N ASP A 97 -8.45 3.04 8.08
CA ASP A 97 -7.89 1.81 8.65
C ASP A 97 -6.99 2.05 9.88
N PHE A 98 -7.24 1.25 10.92
CA PHE A 98 -6.45 1.20 12.14
C PHE A 98 -4.98 0.88 11.87
N ILE A 99 -4.69 -0.06 10.97
CA ILE A 99 -3.29 -0.41 10.68
C ILE A 99 -2.60 0.73 9.92
N CYS A 100 -3.28 1.39 9.00
CA CYS A 100 -2.74 2.58 8.34
C CYS A 100 -2.36 3.68 9.35
N SER A 101 -3.12 3.82 10.44
CA SER A 101 -2.81 4.74 11.54
C SER A 101 -1.54 4.33 12.29
N LEU A 102 -1.35 3.03 12.55
CA LEU A 102 -0.10 2.50 13.11
C LEU A 102 1.11 2.78 12.20
N VAL A 103 0.96 2.56 10.88
CA VAL A 103 2.03 2.83 9.90
C VAL A 103 2.43 4.31 9.92
N ARG A 104 1.47 5.23 10.00
CA ARG A 104 1.73 6.68 10.09
C ARG A 104 2.45 7.07 11.37
N ILE A 105 1.94 6.65 12.53
CA ILE A 105 2.55 6.93 13.84
C ILE A 105 4.00 6.44 13.86
N ALA A 106 4.18 5.19 13.46
CA ALA A 106 5.46 4.54 13.58
C ALA A 106 6.45 5.06 12.51
N GLY A 107 5.95 5.45 11.33
CA GLY A 107 6.69 6.12 10.27
C GLY A 107 6.88 7.63 10.47
N ARG A 108 6.34 8.20 11.56
CA ARG A 108 6.31 9.64 11.86
C ARG A 108 5.92 10.51 10.66
N GLY A 109 4.87 10.14 9.94
CA GLY A 109 4.41 10.90 8.79
C GLY A 109 2.96 10.62 8.39
N ARG A 110 2.48 11.29 7.34
CA ARG A 110 1.06 11.28 6.94
C ARG A 110 0.63 10.10 6.05
N PHE A 111 1.57 9.41 5.43
CA PHE A 111 1.26 8.39 4.42
C PHE A 111 1.30 6.99 5.00
N SER A 112 0.32 6.18 4.58
CA SER A 112 0.18 4.78 4.97
C SER A 112 0.40 3.82 3.82
N HIS A 113 0.46 4.31 2.57
CA HIS A 113 0.71 3.48 1.39
C HIS A 113 1.43 4.26 0.29
N SER A 114 2.14 3.55 -0.59
CA SER A 114 2.87 4.11 -1.72
C SER A 114 2.85 3.15 -2.92
N ALA A 115 2.67 3.68 -4.12
CA ALA A 115 2.69 2.94 -5.38
C ALA A 115 3.37 3.78 -6.47
N MET A 116 4.00 3.15 -7.44
CA MET A 116 4.58 3.83 -8.59
C MET A 116 3.54 3.89 -9.71
N TYR A 117 3.29 5.08 -10.23
CA TYR A 117 2.49 5.31 -11.42
C TYR A 117 3.24 4.84 -12.67
N ILE A 118 2.52 4.14 -13.54
CA ILE A 118 2.98 3.70 -14.85
C ILE A 118 2.01 4.27 -15.89
N GLU A 119 2.56 4.95 -16.89
CA GLU A 119 1.75 5.60 -17.94
C GLU A 119 1.07 4.58 -18.86
N PRO A 120 -0.07 4.94 -19.48
CA PRO A 120 -0.69 4.14 -20.53
C PRO A 120 0.28 3.77 -21.65
N GLY A 121 0.30 2.50 -22.04
CA GLY A 121 1.10 1.98 -23.14
C GLY A 121 2.58 1.74 -22.82
N TYR A 122 3.03 1.94 -21.57
CA TYR A 122 4.42 1.73 -21.18
C TYR A 122 4.94 0.33 -21.52
N PHE A 123 4.10 -0.69 -21.32
CA PHE A 123 4.43 -2.10 -21.57
C PHE A 123 3.89 -2.63 -22.91
N ASN A 124 3.75 -1.78 -23.93
CA ASN A 124 3.20 -2.18 -25.23
C ASN A 124 4.08 -3.15 -26.06
N SER A 125 5.26 -3.55 -25.56
CA SER A 125 6.12 -4.53 -26.23
C SER A 125 5.54 -5.95 -26.15
N PRO A 126 5.76 -6.78 -27.19
CA PRO A 126 5.18 -8.13 -27.27
C PRO A 126 5.49 -9.02 -26.06
N GLU A 127 6.69 -8.91 -25.50
CA GLU A 127 7.16 -9.69 -24.36
C GLU A 127 6.32 -9.51 -23.08
N PHE A 128 5.65 -8.37 -22.90
CA PHE A 128 4.78 -8.13 -21.73
C PHE A 128 3.32 -8.51 -21.98
N ARG A 129 2.89 -8.59 -23.24
CA ARG A 129 1.47 -8.75 -23.62
C ARG A 129 0.84 -10.02 -23.06
N ASP A 130 1.63 -11.08 -22.90
CA ASP A 130 1.15 -12.39 -22.47
C ASP A 130 1.12 -12.56 -20.94
N LEU A 131 1.72 -11.63 -20.18
CA LEU A 131 1.85 -11.74 -18.72
C LEU A 131 0.76 -11.02 -17.93
N ILE A 132 0.20 -9.94 -18.47
CA ILE A 132 -0.84 -9.18 -17.78
C ILE A 132 -2.20 -9.60 -18.34
N PRO A 133 -3.09 -10.16 -17.51
CA PRO A 133 -4.39 -10.63 -17.98
C PRO A 133 -5.19 -9.49 -18.62
N MET A 134 -6.00 -9.81 -19.63
CA MET A 134 -6.99 -8.84 -20.12
C MET A 134 -7.98 -8.54 -19.00
N ASP A 135 -8.37 -7.27 -18.87
CA ASP A 135 -9.48 -6.92 -18.02
C ASP A 135 -10.78 -7.36 -18.70
N THR A 136 -11.28 -8.51 -18.25
CA THR A 136 -12.51 -9.14 -18.75
C THR A 136 -13.74 -8.28 -18.54
N ASN A 137 -13.70 -7.32 -17.61
CA ASN A 137 -14.85 -6.47 -17.29
C ASN A 137 -14.96 -5.25 -18.22
N THR A 138 -13.84 -4.77 -18.78
CA THR A 138 -13.82 -3.59 -19.65
C THR A 138 -13.52 -3.90 -21.12
N ASN A 139 -13.26 -5.18 -21.46
CA ASN A 139 -12.77 -5.59 -22.80
C ASN A 139 -11.54 -4.79 -23.26
N SER A 140 -10.80 -4.19 -22.31
CA SER A 140 -9.61 -3.40 -22.58
C SER A 140 -8.38 -4.15 -22.08
N ARG A 141 -7.26 -3.98 -22.79
CA ARG A 141 -5.98 -4.46 -22.25
C ARG A 141 -5.61 -3.54 -21.10
N LEU A 142 -5.25 -4.09 -19.94
CA LEU A 142 -4.72 -3.32 -18.80
C LEU A 142 -3.59 -2.36 -19.22
N PHE A 143 -2.87 -2.68 -20.30
CA PHE A 143 -1.81 -1.87 -20.90
C PHE A 143 -2.22 -0.50 -21.45
N ASP A 144 -3.48 -0.31 -21.83
CA ASP A 144 -3.95 0.96 -22.41
C ASP A 144 -4.45 1.94 -21.34
N ALA A 145 -4.47 1.52 -20.08
CA ALA A 145 -4.91 2.32 -18.93
C ALA A 145 -3.71 2.74 -18.06
N PRO A 146 -3.85 3.80 -17.25
CA PRO A 146 -2.86 4.13 -16.24
C PRO A 146 -2.78 3.02 -15.19
N LEU A 147 -1.57 2.59 -14.86
CA LEU A 147 -1.30 1.48 -13.95
C LEU A 147 -0.53 1.91 -12.69
N LEU A 148 -0.54 1.02 -11.70
CA LEU A 148 0.23 1.12 -10.47
C LEU A 148 1.13 -0.11 -10.30
N TRP A 149 2.43 0.11 -10.20
CA TRP A 149 3.38 -0.88 -9.69
C TRP A 149 3.44 -0.80 -8.17
N GLN A 150 3.07 -1.88 -7.48
CA GLN A 150 3.03 -1.92 -6.03
C GLN A 150 3.07 -3.35 -5.47
N ALA A 151 3.37 -3.44 -4.18
CA ALA A 151 3.02 -4.60 -3.36
C ALA A 151 1.88 -4.19 -2.43
N ALA A 152 0.69 -4.75 -2.61
CA ALA A 152 -0.49 -4.46 -1.80
C ALA A 152 -1.28 -5.74 -1.53
N GLY A 153 -1.69 -5.96 -0.28
CA GLY A 153 -2.49 -7.11 0.15
C GLY A 153 -4.01 -6.87 0.08
N GLU A 154 -4.43 -5.65 -0.26
CA GLU A 154 -5.83 -5.34 -0.52
C GLU A 154 -6.21 -5.80 -1.94
N LYS A 155 -6.17 -7.12 -2.15
CA LYS A 155 -6.45 -7.78 -3.44
C LYS A 155 -7.82 -8.43 -3.40
N LYS A 156 -8.90 -7.66 -3.46
CA LYS A 156 -10.25 -8.24 -3.55
C LYS A 156 -11.13 -7.38 -4.43
N ASP A 157 -11.09 -7.67 -5.73
CA ASP A 157 -12.23 -8.27 -6.46
C ASP A 157 -11.77 -8.62 -7.90
N ASP A 158 -12.02 -9.87 -8.30
CA ASP A 158 -12.02 -10.48 -9.65
C ASP A 158 -10.78 -11.18 -10.24
N TYR A 159 -9.59 -11.18 -9.64
CA TYR A 159 -8.45 -11.92 -10.21
C TYR A 159 -7.67 -12.74 -9.19
N ASN A 160 -7.15 -13.89 -9.63
CA ASN A 160 -6.11 -14.72 -8.99
C ASN A 160 -4.79 -13.94 -8.80
N CYS A 161 -4.85 -12.75 -8.22
CA CYS A 161 -3.69 -11.97 -7.88
C CYS A 161 -3.12 -12.55 -6.59
N ASN A 162 -2.04 -13.31 -6.72
CA ASN A 162 -1.26 -13.88 -5.61
C ASN A 162 -0.80 -12.77 -4.66
N ASP A 163 -0.44 -13.09 -3.42
CA ASP A 163 0.16 -12.17 -2.45
C ASP A 163 1.54 -11.63 -2.87
N ALA A 164 1.82 -11.33 -4.14
CA ALA A 164 3.10 -10.83 -4.65
C ALA A 164 2.98 -9.39 -5.19
N PRO A 165 4.10 -8.66 -5.40
CA PRO A 165 4.10 -7.42 -6.17
C PRO A 165 3.49 -7.60 -7.56
N ASP A 166 2.69 -6.64 -7.99
CA ASP A 166 1.94 -6.73 -9.25
C ASP A 166 1.62 -5.35 -9.83
N LEU A 167 1.11 -5.36 -11.07
CA LEU A 167 0.56 -4.20 -11.75
C LEU A 167 -0.95 -4.15 -11.55
N HIS A 168 -1.45 -2.99 -11.12
CA HIS A 168 -2.86 -2.77 -10.83
C HIS A 168 -3.42 -1.62 -11.65
N SER A 169 -4.67 -1.74 -12.10
CA SER A 169 -5.41 -0.59 -12.66
C SER A 169 -5.51 0.53 -11.62
N LEU A 170 -5.08 1.75 -12.01
CA LEU A 170 -5.17 2.92 -11.13
C LEU A 170 -6.63 3.27 -10.81
N SER A 171 -7.50 3.26 -11.81
CA SER A 171 -8.94 3.59 -11.64
C SER A 171 -9.62 2.62 -10.70
N LYS A 172 -9.42 1.31 -10.90
CA LYS A 172 -9.96 0.25 -10.03
C LYS A 172 -9.47 0.40 -8.59
N TYR A 173 -8.18 0.66 -8.43
CA TYR A 173 -7.55 0.81 -7.12
C TYR A 173 -8.08 2.04 -6.37
N LEU A 174 -8.15 3.19 -7.04
CA LEU A 174 -8.69 4.41 -6.42
C LEU A 174 -10.20 4.30 -6.13
N LEU A 175 -10.97 3.64 -7.00
CA LEU A 175 -12.40 3.38 -6.78
C LEU A 175 -12.64 2.53 -5.53
N TYR A 176 -11.84 1.49 -5.33
CA TYR A 176 -11.90 0.71 -4.10
C TYR A 176 -11.63 1.59 -2.86
N TYR A 177 -10.56 2.37 -2.88
CA TYR A 177 -10.18 3.22 -1.75
C TYR A 177 -11.23 4.28 -1.45
N MET A 178 -11.82 4.92 -2.47
CA MET A 178 -12.82 5.97 -2.24
C MET A 178 -14.09 5.40 -1.59
N GLN A 179 -14.49 4.18 -1.97
CA GLN A 179 -15.69 3.54 -1.45
C GLN A 179 -15.48 2.98 -0.05
N LYS A 180 -14.34 2.34 0.20
CA LYS A 180 -14.05 1.67 1.49
C LYS A 180 -13.53 2.62 2.56
N TYR A 181 -12.75 3.61 2.16
CA TYR A 181 -12.05 4.53 3.07
C TYR A 181 -12.35 5.98 2.69
N PRO A 182 -13.62 6.43 2.86
CA PRO A 182 -13.98 7.81 2.61
C PRO A 182 -13.12 8.73 3.49
N ASN A 183 -12.69 9.87 2.94
CA ASN A 183 -11.71 10.80 3.52
C ASN A 183 -10.23 10.43 3.38
N SER A 184 -9.89 9.40 2.60
CA SER A 184 -8.51 9.18 2.17
C SER A 184 -8.03 10.33 1.27
N ARG A 185 -6.75 10.68 1.37
CA ARG A 185 -6.09 11.64 0.45
C ARG A 185 -5.12 10.90 -0.46
N TYR A 186 -5.05 11.34 -1.71
CA TYR A 186 -4.27 10.72 -2.78
C TYR A 186 -3.34 11.75 -3.36
N ILE A 187 -2.05 11.64 -3.05
CA ILE A 187 -1.05 12.59 -3.51
C ILE A 187 -0.18 11.91 -4.55
N ILE A 188 -0.04 12.53 -5.71
CA ILE A 188 0.90 12.11 -6.75
C ILE A 188 2.06 13.09 -6.79
N ARG A 189 3.28 12.54 -6.87
CA ARG A 189 4.52 13.30 -6.98
C ARG A 189 5.26 12.89 -8.24
N ASN A 190 5.57 13.84 -9.11
CA ASN A 190 6.33 13.55 -10.31
C ASN A 190 7.82 13.40 -9.98
N LEU A 191 8.58 12.73 -10.86
CA LEU A 191 10.03 12.72 -10.79
C LEU A 191 10.58 14.13 -11.06
N HIS A 192 11.71 14.48 -10.44
CA HIS A 192 12.45 15.69 -10.77
C HIS A 192 13.02 15.65 -12.20
N GLN A 193 13.35 14.46 -12.68
CA GLN A 193 13.87 14.22 -14.02
C GLN A 193 13.18 13.00 -14.60
N LYS A 194 12.78 13.11 -15.88
CA LYS A 194 12.25 11.98 -16.64
C LYS A 194 13.25 10.83 -16.61
N LEU A 195 12.75 9.59 -16.58
CA LEU A 195 13.61 8.42 -16.74
C LEU A 195 14.28 8.47 -18.11
N ASP A 196 15.60 8.27 -18.14
CA ASP A 196 16.30 8.07 -19.39
C ASP A 196 15.91 6.72 -20.03
N SER A 197 16.29 6.50 -21.29
CA SER A 197 15.93 5.27 -22.02
C SER A 197 16.48 4.01 -21.36
N LYS A 198 17.66 4.07 -20.72
CA LYS A 198 18.30 2.95 -20.05
C LYS A 198 17.58 2.64 -18.74
N GLN A 199 17.25 3.66 -17.95
CA GLN A 199 16.47 3.55 -16.72
C GLN A 199 15.07 3.00 -17.02
N SER A 200 14.42 3.51 -18.06
CA SER A 200 13.10 3.04 -18.50
C SER A 200 13.15 1.55 -18.90
N HIS A 201 14.13 1.15 -19.70
CA HIS A 201 14.29 -0.25 -20.08
C HIS A 201 14.57 -1.15 -18.86
N SER A 202 15.47 -0.72 -17.98
CA SER A 202 15.80 -1.44 -16.73
C SER A 202 14.59 -1.58 -15.81
N LEU A 203 13.75 -0.54 -15.68
CA LEU A 203 12.50 -0.59 -14.93
C LEU A 203 11.56 -1.67 -15.49
N LYS A 204 11.39 -1.71 -16.82
CA LYS A 204 10.54 -2.72 -17.47
C LYS A 204 11.04 -4.12 -17.16
N SER A 205 12.32 -4.39 -17.36
CA SER A 205 12.94 -5.69 -17.10
C SER A 205 12.81 -6.11 -15.62
N PHE A 206 12.98 -5.17 -14.69
CA PHE A 206 12.85 -5.45 -13.26
C PHE A 206 11.43 -5.84 -12.87
N ILE A 207 10.43 -5.08 -13.33
CA ILE A 207 9.01 -5.38 -13.07
C ILE A 207 8.65 -6.73 -13.69
N TYR A 208 9.04 -6.97 -14.95
CA TYR A 208 8.83 -8.24 -15.65
C TYR A 208 9.36 -9.43 -14.84
N GLN A 209 10.63 -9.35 -14.44
CA GLN A 209 11.31 -10.41 -13.73
C GLN A 209 10.65 -10.64 -12.37
N THR A 210 10.31 -9.58 -11.64
CA THR A 210 9.69 -9.68 -10.32
C THR A 210 8.33 -10.38 -10.38
N ILE A 211 7.48 -10.02 -11.34
CA ILE A 211 6.17 -10.64 -11.53
C ILE A 211 6.32 -12.11 -11.96
N THR A 212 7.23 -12.39 -12.89
CA THR A 212 7.43 -13.75 -13.45
C THR A 212 8.00 -14.72 -12.41
N GLU A 213 8.98 -14.27 -11.63
CA GLU A 213 9.65 -15.12 -10.66
C GLU A 213 8.77 -15.45 -9.43
N LYS A 214 7.77 -14.61 -9.13
CA LYS A 214 6.86 -14.75 -7.96
C LYS A 214 7.59 -15.04 -6.63
N ARG A 215 8.85 -14.60 -6.51
CA ARG A 215 9.72 -14.92 -5.36
C ARG A 215 9.35 -14.15 -4.09
N LEU A 216 8.71 -13.00 -4.24
CA LEU A 216 8.41 -12.10 -3.13
C LEU A 216 6.98 -12.32 -2.64
N ASN A 217 6.86 -12.55 -1.33
CA ASN A 217 5.59 -12.63 -0.62
C ASN A 217 5.27 -11.29 0.03
N PHE A 218 4.05 -10.82 -0.12
CA PHE A 218 3.53 -9.63 0.51
C PHE A 218 3.33 -9.92 1.99
N CYS A 219 3.96 -9.11 2.84
CA CYS A 219 3.72 -9.21 4.26
C CYS A 219 2.36 -8.58 4.58
N SER A 220 1.54 -9.27 5.37
CA SER A 220 0.35 -8.68 5.96
C SER A 220 0.69 -7.38 6.69
N ASN A 221 -0.29 -6.50 6.82
CA ASN A 221 -0.17 -5.24 7.55
C ASN A 221 0.38 -5.41 8.99
N PHE A 222 0.15 -6.56 9.63
CA PHE A 222 0.74 -6.91 10.93
C PHE A 222 2.21 -7.33 10.82
N GLU A 223 2.57 -8.15 9.83
CA GLU A 223 3.95 -8.53 9.54
C GLU A 223 4.79 -7.35 9.05
N LEU A 224 4.18 -6.36 8.38
CA LEU A 224 4.79 -5.08 8.03
C LEU A 224 5.22 -4.33 9.28
N PHE A 225 4.27 -4.14 10.21
CA PHE A 225 4.55 -3.51 11.50
C PHE A 225 5.66 -4.28 12.22
N PHE A 226 5.59 -5.61 12.23
CA PHE A 226 6.57 -6.44 12.88
C PHE A 226 7.95 -6.34 12.20
N THR A 227 8.09 -6.62 10.91
CA THR A 227 9.37 -6.59 10.16
C THR A 227 10.04 -5.22 10.24
N TYR A 228 9.28 -4.14 10.09
CA TYR A 228 9.84 -2.78 10.13
C TYR A 228 10.20 -2.35 11.56
N TYR A 229 9.31 -2.51 12.54
CA TYR A 229 9.48 -1.90 13.87
C TYR A 229 10.13 -2.82 14.91
N SER A 230 10.05 -4.14 14.73
CA SER A 230 10.77 -5.07 15.58
C SER A 230 12.29 -4.93 15.38
N SER A 231 12.76 -4.61 14.17
CA SER A 231 14.18 -4.30 13.93
C SER A 231 14.73 -3.12 14.75
N LYS A 232 13.86 -2.23 15.26
CA LYS A 232 14.21 -1.06 16.09
C LYS A 232 13.99 -1.27 17.59
N LEU A 233 13.22 -2.29 18.00
CA LEU A 233 12.92 -2.60 19.40
C LEU A 233 13.72 -3.84 19.81
N SER A 234 14.81 -3.66 20.55
CA SER A 234 15.90 -4.64 20.68
C SER A 234 15.60 -5.99 21.36
N ILE A 235 14.42 -6.21 21.97
CA ILE A 235 14.21 -7.37 22.88
C ILE A 235 12.99 -8.25 22.51
N LEU A 236 11.84 -7.66 22.18
CA LEU A 236 10.62 -8.40 21.80
C LEU A 236 10.65 -9.19 20.45
N PRO A 237 11.42 -8.79 19.42
CA PRO A 237 11.40 -9.41 18.08
C PRO A 237 11.90 -10.84 18.07
N LYS A 238 13.01 -11.10 18.77
CA LYS A 238 13.71 -12.39 18.75
C LYS A 238 12.84 -13.52 19.31
N LEU A 239 11.93 -13.19 20.20
CA LEU A 239 11.02 -14.15 20.85
C LEU A 239 9.86 -14.54 19.94
N LEU A 240 9.44 -13.63 19.04
CA LEU A 240 8.36 -13.85 18.08
C LEU A 240 8.87 -14.42 16.75
N ASP A 241 10.12 -14.13 16.36
CA ASP A 241 10.78 -14.70 15.18
C ASP A 241 10.83 -16.24 15.22
N GLY A 242 11.09 -16.82 16.40
CA GLY A 242 11.09 -18.27 16.60
C GLY A 242 9.70 -18.91 16.55
N ILE A 243 8.63 -18.12 16.68
CA ILE A 243 7.24 -18.60 16.67
C ILE A 243 6.64 -18.52 15.26
N LEU A 244 7.01 -17.49 14.48
CA LEU A 244 6.40 -17.23 13.18
C LEU A 244 7.07 -17.96 12.01
N ASN A 245 8.31 -18.43 12.14
CA ASN A 245 8.99 -19.28 11.14
C ASN A 245 9.02 -18.71 9.69
N ILE A 246 8.94 -17.37 9.54
CA ILE A 246 8.97 -16.69 8.24
C ILE A 246 10.39 -16.18 7.94
N LYS A 247 10.92 -16.50 6.75
CA LYS A 247 12.15 -15.89 6.25
C LYS A 247 11.88 -14.43 5.88
N ARG A 248 12.35 -13.49 6.71
CA ARG A 248 12.19 -12.04 6.54
C ARG A 248 12.70 -11.49 5.19
N THR A 249 13.60 -12.20 4.52
CA THR A 249 14.16 -11.82 3.21
C THR A 249 13.12 -11.86 2.10
N ASP A 250 12.17 -12.79 2.20
CA ASP A 250 11.20 -13.08 1.13
C ASP A 250 9.94 -12.23 1.28
N LEU A 251 9.86 -11.43 2.34
CA LEU A 251 8.76 -10.51 2.62
C LEU A 251 8.98 -9.17 1.92
N THR A 252 7.93 -8.65 1.30
CA THR A 252 7.90 -7.32 0.70
C THR A 252 6.62 -6.57 1.05
N PHE A 253 6.68 -5.26 0.86
CA PHE A 253 5.57 -4.33 1.08
C PHE A 253 5.74 -3.12 0.18
N CYS A 254 4.68 -2.32 0.11
CA CYS A 254 4.53 -1.23 -0.83
C CYS A 254 5.78 -0.36 -0.97
N SER A 255 6.31 0.18 0.13
CA SER A 255 7.48 1.04 0.10
C SER A 255 8.82 0.31 -0.06
N LYS A 256 8.91 -0.98 0.31
CA LYS A 256 10.14 -1.77 0.11
C LYS A 256 10.37 -2.07 -1.35
N ILE A 257 9.37 -2.63 -2.04
CA ILE A 257 9.50 -2.96 -3.46
C ILE A 257 9.81 -1.70 -4.29
N LEU A 258 9.24 -0.56 -3.92
CA LEU A 258 9.51 0.71 -4.58
C LEU A 258 10.93 1.20 -4.33
N THR A 259 11.43 1.09 -3.09
CA THR A 259 12.82 1.48 -2.80
C THR A 259 13.79 0.61 -3.61
N GLU A 260 13.55 -0.70 -3.66
CA GLU A 260 14.34 -1.65 -4.46
C GLU A 260 14.24 -1.37 -5.96
N THR A 261 13.05 -1.00 -6.45
CA THR A 261 12.83 -0.62 -7.85
C THR A 261 13.67 0.62 -8.21
N PHE A 262 13.61 1.67 -7.38
CA PHE A 262 14.39 2.89 -7.60
C PHE A 262 15.91 2.68 -7.44
N GLN A 263 16.32 1.77 -6.54
CA GLN A 263 17.70 1.35 -6.41
C GLN A 263 18.21 0.62 -7.66
N HIS A 264 17.39 -0.28 -8.20
CA HIS A 264 17.72 -1.04 -9.39
C HIS A 264 17.97 -0.12 -10.61
N ILE A 265 17.15 0.93 -10.76
CA ILE A 265 17.31 1.91 -11.85
C ILE A 265 18.26 3.07 -11.52
N GLY A 266 18.91 3.04 -10.35
CA GLY A 266 19.95 4.01 -9.97
C GLY A 266 19.44 5.39 -9.55
N LEU A 267 18.15 5.53 -9.18
CA LEU A 267 17.60 6.78 -8.63
C LEU A 267 17.74 6.89 -7.10
N ILE A 268 17.97 5.76 -6.42
CA ILE A 268 18.24 5.71 -4.97
C ILE A 268 19.54 4.94 -4.75
N ASP A 269 20.38 5.43 -3.85
CA ASP A 269 21.64 4.77 -3.49
C ASP A 269 21.41 3.39 -2.85
N LEU A 270 22.24 2.40 -3.21
CA LEU A 270 22.15 1.01 -2.70
C LEU A 270 22.42 0.90 -1.20
N SER A 271 23.13 1.87 -0.60
CA SER A 271 23.37 1.94 0.85
C SER A 271 22.11 2.29 1.66
N ILE A 272 21.07 2.83 1.01
CA ILE A 272 19.82 3.16 1.66
C ILE A 272 19.05 1.87 1.95
N ASN A 273 18.77 1.59 3.22
CA ASN A 273 17.98 0.42 3.61
C ASN A 273 16.59 0.43 2.94
N SER A 274 16.24 -0.63 2.20
CA SER A 274 14.96 -0.74 1.47
C SER A 274 13.72 -0.85 2.36
N ASN A 275 13.89 -1.17 3.65
CA ASN A 275 12.81 -1.11 4.63
C ASN A 275 12.50 0.36 4.99
N LYS A 276 11.98 1.13 4.04
CA LYS A 276 11.46 2.49 4.21
C LYS A 276 9.95 2.47 4.35
N GLY A 277 9.36 3.41 5.09
CA GLY A 277 7.91 3.59 5.10
C GLY A 277 7.45 4.45 3.91
N PRO A 278 6.15 4.48 3.58
CA PRO A 278 5.60 5.32 2.51
C PRO A 278 5.99 6.81 2.60
N ASN A 279 6.17 7.31 3.83
CA ASN A 279 6.61 8.68 4.10
C ASN A 279 7.98 9.04 3.53
N TYR A 280 8.84 8.06 3.25
CA TYR A 280 10.12 8.30 2.58
C TYR A 280 9.94 8.90 1.18
N PHE A 281 8.88 8.49 0.47
CA PHE A 281 8.53 9.03 -0.86
C PHE A 281 7.71 10.32 -0.77
N GLY A 282 7.14 10.61 0.40
CA GLY A 282 6.31 11.79 0.63
C GLY A 282 7.04 12.99 1.21
N TYR A 283 8.21 12.81 1.82
CA TYR A 283 8.90 13.90 2.52
C TYR A 283 9.70 14.75 1.52
N PRO A 284 9.53 16.08 1.48
CA PRO A 284 10.24 16.98 0.55
C PRO A 284 11.78 16.96 0.64
N TYR A 285 12.37 16.43 1.71
CA TYR A 285 13.83 16.43 1.93
C TYR A 285 14.44 15.04 2.16
N HIS A 286 13.67 13.95 2.05
CA HIS A 286 14.24 12.61 2.22
C HIS A 286 14.85 12.05 0.93
N THR A 287 14.34 12.47 -0.22
CA THR A 287 14.90 12.11 -1.53
C THR A 287 14.83 13.32 -2.45
N ASN A 288 15.87 13.53 -3.26
CA ASN A 288 15.85 14.50 -4.36
C ASN A 288 15.28 13.88 -5.65
N VAL A 289 14.44 12.85 -5.49
CA VAL A 289 13.90 12.07 -6.63
C VAL A 289 12.60 12.69 -7.12
N PHE A 290 11.79 13.26 -6.22
CA PHE A 290 10.43 13.72 -6.53
C PHE A 290 10.27 15.21 -6.30
N GLN A 291 9.55 15.86 -7.21
CA GLN A 291 9.19 17.26 -7.15
C GLN A 291 7.80 17.46 -6.51
N ASP A 292 7.14 18.57 -6.88
CA ASP A 292 5.87 19.07 -6.39
C ASP A 292 4.78 18.00 -6.18
N GLU A 293 3.88 18.30 -5.25
CA GLU A 293 2.76 17.44 -4.88
C GLU A 293 1.47 17.93 -5.53
N SER A 294 0.79 17.03 -6.24
CA SER A 294 -0.58 17.25 -6.73
C SER A 294 -1.53 16.29 -6.01
N GLU A 295 -2.70 16.79 -5.59
CA GLU A 295 -3.72 15.99 -4.91
C GLU A 295 -4.83 15.57 -5.88
N ILE A 296 -5.06 14.26 -6.03
CA ILE A 296 -6.23 13.73 -6.72
C ILE A 296 -7.43 13.84 -5.78
N GLN A 297 -8.43 14.62 -6.16
CA GLN A 297 -9.62 14.87 -5.35
C GLN A 297 -10.89 14.38 -6.04
N PHE A 298 -11.62 13.48 -5.39
CA PHE A 298 -12.92 13.02 -5.86
C PHE A 298 -14.02 14.02 -5.47
N ILE A 299 -14.74 14.53 -6.47
CA ILE A 299 -15.83 15.51 -6.33
C ILE A 299 -17.13 14.83 -6.73
N TYR A 300 -18.01 14.62 -5.77
CA TYR A 300 -19.31 13.99 -6.01
C TYR A 300 -20.29 15.01 -6.60
N ILE A 301 -20.89 14.66 -7.75
CA ILE A 301 -21.90 15.44 -8.47
C ILE A 301 -23.19 14.65 -8.66
#